data_AF-A0A958Z739-F1
#
_entry.id   AF-A0A958Z739-F1
#
_cell.length_a   1.000
_cell.length_b   1.000
_cell.length_c   1.000
_cell.angle_alpha   90.00
_cell.angle_beta   90.00
_cell.angle_gamma   90.00
#
_symmetry.space_group_name_H-M   'P 1'
#
loop_
_entity.id
_entity.type
_entity.pdbx_description
1 polymer ?
#
loop_
_entity_poly.entity_id
_entity_poly.type
_entity_poly.pdbx_seq_one_letter_code
_entity_poly.pdbx_strand_id
1 'polypeptide(L)'
;YTIQDNDQGSTRTKFFTNAPSIEVDALFLKSFTFRTEFTYNDFSQENGNSTIYKFWDASLSYRKDKDAKFEYVLKATNLLNTKSQINSSASDFSVSTSEYFIQPRYVTFRIIYSL
;
A
#
# COMPACT_ATOMS: atom_id res chain seq x y z
N TYR A 1 9.17 -0.42 11.72
CA TYR A 1 8.61 -1.20 12.84
C TYR A 1 8.35 -0.23 13.97
N THR A 2 7.11 -0.22 14.46
CA THR A 2 6.63 0.72 15.48
C THR A 2 6.00 -0.06 16.62
N ILE A 3 6.30 0.31 17.85
CA ILE A 3 5.68 -0.24 19.06
C ILE A 3 4.87 0.87 19.73
N GLN A 4 3.63 0.57 20.08
CA GLN A 4 2.80 1.46 20.87
C GLN A 4 2.40 0.73 22.15
N ASP A 5 2.83 1.25 23.30
CA ASP A 5 2.54 0.70 24.63
C ASP A 5 1.53 1.64 25.30
N ASN A 6 0.34 1.12 25.58
CA ASN A 6 -0.73 1.86 26.23
C ASN A 6 -0.96 1.27 27.62
N ASP A 7 -0.84 2.11 28.65
CA ASP A 7 -1.01 1.77 30.05
C ASP A 7 -2.12 2.64 30.63
N GLN A 8 -3.32 2.07 30.81
CA GLN A 8 -4.44 2.75 31.48
C GLN A 8 -4.73 2.12 32.85
N GLY A 9 -3.69 1.72 33.57
CA GLY A 9 -3.73 1.39 35.00
C GLY A 9 -4.17 -0.05 35.31
N SER A 10 -5.36 -0.48 34.88
CA SER A 10 -5.86 -1.86 35.13
C SER A 10 -5.57 -2.85 34.02
N THR A 11 -5.28 -2.36 32.82
CA THR A 11 -4.90 -3.13 31.63
C THR A 11 -3.76 -2.41 30.91
N ARG A 12 -2.83 -3.20 30.38
CA ARG A 12 -1.71 -2.74 29.55
C ARG A 12 -1.79 -3.45 28.22
N THR A 13 -1.80 -2.67 27.15
CA THR A 13 -1.94 -3.18 25.78
C THR A 13 -0.79 -2.71 24.93
N LYS A 14 -0.02 -3.65 24.36
CA LYS A 14 1.01 -3.34 23.36
C LYS A 14 0.55 -3.66 21.95
N PHE A 15 0.80 -2.74 21.03
CA PHE A 15 0.62 -2.89 19.59
C PHE A 15 1.96 -2.89 18.87
N PHE A 16 2.05 -3.72 17.84
CA PHE A 16 3.17 -3.83 16.95
C PHE A 16 2.70 -3.54 15.53
N THR A 17 3.37 -2.61 14.85
CA THR A 17 3.11 -2.32 13.43
C THR A 17 4.39 -2.53 12.63
N ASN A 18 4.33 -3.46 11.67
CA ASN A 18 5.41 -3.69 10.72
C ASN A 18 4.93 -3.40 9.30
N ALA A 19 5.46 -2.33 8.70
CA ALA A 19 5.02 -1.83 7.40
C ALA A 19 6.18 -1.66 6.41
N PRO A 20 6.90 -2.73 6.01
CA PRO A 20 7.94 -2.62 5.00
C PRO A 20 7.30 -2.40 3.62
N SER A 21 7.91 -1.53 2.83
CA SER A 21 7.59 -1.33 1.43
C SER A 21 8.83 -1.53 0.56
N ILE A 22 8.61 -1.99 -0.66
CA ILE A 22 9.62 -2.17 -1.70
C ILE A 22 9.13 -1.42 -2.91
N GLU A 23 9.96 -0.50 -3.41
CA GLU A 23 9.71 0.20 -4.66
C GLU A 23 10.83 -0.10 -5.65
N VAL A 24 10.45 -0.47 -6.87
CA VAL A 24 11.39 -0.72 -7.98
C VAL A 24 11.01 0.18 -9.14
N ASP A 25 11.99 0.92 -9.65
CA ASP A 25 11.90 1.72 -10.88
C ASP A 25 13.00 1.26 -11.84
N ALA A 26 12.59 0.90 -13.06
CA ALA A 26 13.48 0.41 -14.10
C ALA A 26 13.18 1.09 -15.44
N LEU A 27 14.16 1.84 -15.95
CA LEU A 27 14.16 2.36 -17.32
C LEU A 27 14.87 1.36 -18.25
N PHE A 28 14.17 0.88 -19.27
CA PHE A 28 14.72 -0.03 -20.28
C PHE A 28 14.40 0.45 -21.69
N LEU A 29 15.25 0.04 -22.65
CA LEU A 29 15.15 0.43 -24.07
C LEU A 29 15.09 1.96 -24.29
N LYS A 30 15.56 2.75 -23.31
CA LYS A 30 15.54 4.23 -23.27
C LYS A 30 14.15 4.87 -23.39
N SER A 31 13.09 4.06 -23.42
CA SER A 31 11.74 4.50 -23.80
C SER A 31 10.64 3.93 -22.89
N PHE A 32 10.93 2.87 -22.14
CA PHE A 32 9.97 2.24 -21.24
C PHE A 32 10.42 2.39 -19.79
N THR A 33 9.50 2.84 -18.94
CA THR A 33 9.71 2.90 -17.49
C THR A 33 8.74 1.95 -16.82
N PHE A 34 9.27 0.95 -16.15
CA PHE A 34 8.47 0.06 -15.30
C PHE A 34 8.67 0.44 -13.84
N ARG A 35 7.56 0.72 -13.16
CA ARG A 35 7.54 1.03 -11.73
C ARG A 35 6.65 0.04 -11.01
N THR A 36 7.09 -0.49 -9.90
CA THR A 36 6.26 -1.35 -9.06
C THR A 36 6.50 -1.07 -7.59
N GLU A 37 5.43 -1.13 -6.81
CA GLU A 37 5.45 -0.86 -5.38
C GLU A 37 4.72 -2.00 -4.67
N PHE A 38 5.42 -2.68 -3.77
CA PHE A 38 4.87 -3.69 -2.89
C PHE A 38 4.91 -3.19 -1.45
N THR A 39 3.77 -3.20 -0.77
CA THR A 39 3.66 -2.78 0.62
C THR A 39 3.08 -3.92 1.44
N TYR A 40 3.77 -4.28 2.51
CA TYR A 40 3.27 -5.19 3.53
C TYR A 40 2.89 -4.38 4.76
N ASN A 41 1.84 -4.76 5.45
CA ASN A 41 1.51 -4.20 6.75
C ASN A 41 1.00 -5.31 7.65
N ASP A 42 1.58 -5.40 8.83
CA ASP A 42 1.20 -6.33 9.89
C ASP A 42 0.99 -5.51 11.15
N PHE A 43 -0.28 -5.48 11.56
CA PHE A 43 -0.70 -4.88 12.80
C PHE A 43 -1.08 -6.00 13.77
N SER A 44 -0.37 -6.12 14.88
CA SER A 44 -0.63 -7.13 15.89
C SER A 44 -0.71 -6.53 17.28
N GLN A 45 -1.53 -7.14 18.14
CA GLN A 45 -1.67 -6.82 19.56
C GLN A 45 -1.08 -7.98 20.37
N GLU A 46 -0.34 -7.68 21.45
CA GLU A 46 0.40 -8.68 22.25
C GLU A 46 -0.46 -9.86 22.73
N ASN A 47 -1.76 -9.62 23.00
CA ASN A 47 -2.74 -10.64 23.41
C ASN A 47 -4.03 -10.63 22.54
N GLY A 48 -3.95 -10.16 21.29
CA GLY A 48 -5.12 -9.95 20.43
C GLY A 48 -4.95 -10.44 18.99
N ASN A 49 -5.92 -10.10 18.14
CA ASN A 49 -5.92 -10.48 16.73
C ASN A 49 -4.83 -9.72 15.95
N SER A 50 -4.13 -10.40 15.05
CA SER A 50 -3.25 -9.79 14.06
C SER A 50 -4.01 -9.55 12.76
N THR A 51 -3.84 -8.37 12.17
CA THR A 51 -4.33 -8.05 10.83
C THR A 51 -3.14 -7.83 9.90
N ILE A 52 -3.08 -8.63 8.85
CA ILE A 52 -2.06 -8.51 7.81
C ILE A 52 -2.75 -8.06 6.52
N TYR A 53 -2.23 -7.02 5.89
CA TYR A 53 -2.63 -6.62 4.56
C TYR A 53 -1.41 -6.38 3.67
N LYS A 54 -1.60 -6.67 2.38
CA LYS A 54 -0.55 -6.57 1.35
C LYS A 54 -1.09 -5.77 0.19
N PHE A 55 -0.28 -4.90 -0.37
CA PHE A 55 -0.60 -4.14 -1.55
C PHE A 55 0.49 -4.33 -2.58
N TRP A 56 0.08 -4.43 -3.85
CA TRP A 56 1.01 -4.49 -4.94
C TRP A 56 0.47 -3.71 -6.12
N ASP A 57 1.18 -2.65 -6.47
CA ASP A 57 0.87 -1.78 -7.59
C ASP A 57 1.98 -1.88 -8.62
N ALA A 58 1.62 -1.74 -9.90
CA ALA A 58 2.57 -1.68 -10.98
C ALA A 58 2.12 -0.70 -12.05
N SER A 59 3.08 -0.05 -12.70
CA SER A 59 2.83 0.78 -13.86
C SER A 59 3.93 0.60 -14.89
N LEU A 60 3.52 0.62 -16.15
CA LEU A 60 4.42 0.67 -17.30
C LEU A 60 4.12 1.95 -18.06
N SER A 61 5.11 2.82 -18.22
CA SER A 61 5.02 3.95 -19.12
C SER A 61 5.91 3.75 -20.34
N TYR A 62 5.46 4.32 -21.46
CA TYR A 62 6.19 4.39 -22.71
C TYR A 62 6.24 5.83 -23.18
N ARG A 63 7.46 6.34 -23.39
CA ARG A 63 7.74 7.61 -24.03
C ARG A 63 8.88 7.42 -25.02
N LYS A 64 8.65 7.74 -26.28
CA LYS A 64 9.60 7.46 -27.39
C LYS A 64 11.00 8.00 -27.12
N ASP A 65 11.11 9.23 -26.65
CA ASP A 65 12.37 9.91 -26.34
C ASP A 65 12.08 11.10 -25.38
N LYS A 66 13.08 11.94 -25.12
CA LYS A 66 12.91 13.12 -24.25
C LYS A 66 12.08 14.23 -24.88
N ASP A 67 12.01 14.29 -26.21
CA ASP A 67 11.33 15.33 -26.98
C ASP A 67 9.91 14.90 -27.39
N ALA A 68 9.55 13.65 -27.09
CA ALA A 68 8.26 13.08 -27.39
C ALA A 68 7.15 13.80 -26.61
N LYS A 69 6.20 14.32 -27.37
CA LYS A 69 5.04 15.03 -26.82
C LYS A 69 4.03 14.10 -26.15
N PHE A 70 4.06 12.81 -26.45
CA PHE A 70 3.12 11.83 -25.92
C PHE A 70 3.82 10.81 -25.04
N GLU A 71 3.23 10.56 -23.88
CA GLU A 71 3.57 9.45 -22.99
C GLU A 71 2.33 8.61 -22.71
N TYR A 72 2.48 7.29 -22.83
CA TYR A 72 1.41 6.32 -22.62
C TYR A 72 1.69 5.56 -21.34
N VAL A 73 0.74 5.52 -20.42
CA VAL A 73 0.91 4.89 -19.11
C VAL A 73 -0.20 3.87 -18.88
N LEU A 74 0.20 2.64 -18.60
CA LEU A 74 -0.67 1.59 -18.10
C LEU A 74 -0.39 1.40 -16.61
N LYS A 75 -1.39 1.60 -15.75
CA LYS A 75 -1.26 1.41 -14.30
C LYS A 75 -2.25 0.36 -13.82
N ALA A 76 -1.76 -0.62 -13.09
CA ALA A 76 -2.54 -1.62 -12.38
C ALA A 76 -2.36 -1.43 -10.88
N THR A 77 -3.48 -1.26 -10.18
CA THR A 77 -3.51 -1.06 -8.72
C THR A 77 -4.14 -2.27 -8.05
N ASN A 78 -3.63 -2.61 -6.86
CA ASN A 78 -4.09 -3.71 -6.03
C ASN A 78 -4.07 -5.07 -6.77
N LEU A 79 -2.91 -5.43 -7.34
CA LEU A 79 -2.70 -6.69 -8.08
C LEU A 79 -3.02 -7.93 -7.23
N LEU A 80 -2.86 -7.84 -5.91
CA LEU A 80 -3.17 -8.89 -4.94
C LEU A 80 -4.65 -8.99 -4.58
N ASN A 81 -5.49 -8.07 -5.07
CA ASN A 81 -6.93 -8.03 -4.82
C ASN A 81 -7.28 -7.99 -3.32
N THR A 82 -6.53 -7.22 -2.54
CA THR A 82 -6.77 -6.99 -1.12
C THR A 82 -8.07 -6.23 -0.95
N LYS A 83 -9.03 -6.82 -0.24
CA LYS A 83 -10.43 -6.37 -0.21
C LYS A 83 -10.73 -5.43 0.96
N SER A 84 -10.15 -5.67 2.12
CA SER A 84 -10.40 -4.84 3.29
C SER A 84 -9.17 -4.68 4.16
N GLN A 85 -9.02 -3.49 4.72
CA GLN A 85 -8.08 -3.17 5.78
C GLN A 85 -8.88 -3.12 7.07
N ILE A 86 -8.63 -4.06 7.98
CA ILE A 86 -9.23 -4.06 9.31
C ILE A 86 -8.25 -3.34 10.24
N ASN A 87 -8.51 -2.06 10.55
CA ASN A 87 -7.78 -1.38 11.62
C ASN A 87 -8.52 -1.66 12.93
N SER A 88 -8.05 -2.63 13.70
CA SER A 88 -8.53 -2.87 15.06
C SER A 88 -7.68 -2.04 16.02
N SER A 89 -8.20 -0.94 16.55
CA SER A 89 -7.56 -0.20 17.65
C SER A 89 -8.27 -0.54 18.97
N ALA A 90 -7.55 -1.16 19.91
CA ALA A 90 -8.05 -1.35 21.26
C ALA A 90 -7.47 -0.26 22.19
N SER A 91 -8.33 0.47 22.89
CA SER A 91 -7.94 1.26 24.06
C SER A 91 -8.61 0.64 25.30
N ASP A 92 -8.11 0.91 26.49
CA ASP A 92 -8.51 0.27 27.75
C ASP A 92 -9.93 0.62 28.25
N PHE A 93 -10.78 1.21 27.41
CA PHE A 93 -12.21 1.34 27.66
C PHE A 93 -13.08 0.92 26.45
N SER A 94 -12.49 0.67 25.27
CA SER A 94 -13.23 0.36 24.04
C SER A 94 -12.34 -0.28 22.98
N VAL A 95 -12.81 -1.39 22.39
CA VAL A 95 -12.26 -1.94 21.15
C VAL A 95 -13.03 -1.36 19.97
N SER A 96 -12.42 -0.45 19.22
CA SER A 96 -12.99 0.06 17.97
C SER A 96 -12.32 -0.63 16.79
N THR A 97 -13.08 -1.47 16.08
CA THR A 97 -12.65 -2.04 14.80
C THR A 97 -13.22 -1.18 13.69
N SER A 98 -12.34 -0.49 12.97
CA SER A 98 -12.70 0.28 11.78
C SER A 98 -12.24 -0.49 10.55
N GLU A 99 -13.19 -1.00 9.77
CA GLU A 99 -12.91 -1.62 8.48
C GLU A 99 -12.92 -0.54 7.39
N TYR A 100 -11.78 -0.31 6.75
CA TYR A 100 -11.69 0.55 5.57
C TYR A 100 -11.76 -0.32 4.31
N PHE A 101 -12.74 -0.06 3.46
CA PHE A 101 -12.89 -0.78 2.21
C PHE A 101 -11.88 -0.26 1.19
N ILE A 102 -11.00 -1.15 0.74
CA ILE A 102 -9.96 -0.82 -0.23
C ILE A 102 -10.57 -0.90 -1.63
N GLN A 103 -10.18 0.01 -2.53
CA GLN A 103 -10.61 -0.08 -3.92
C GLN A 103 -10.22 -1.45 -4.52
N PRO A 104 -11.19 -2.19 -5.09
CA PRO A 104 -10.91 -3.46 -5.76
C PRO A 104 -9.88 -3.29 -6.87
N ARG A 105 -9.20 -4.37 -7.26
CA ARG A 105 -8.21 -4.34 -8.35
C ARG A 105 -8.76 -3.66 -9.60
N TYR A 106 -8.02 -2.68 -10.11
CA TYR A 106 -8.38 -1.96 -11.34
C TYR A 106 -7.15 -1.62 -12.19
N VAL A 107 -7.39 -1.43 -13.48
CA VAL A 107 -6.37 -1.06 -14.46
C VAL A 107 -6.81 0.24 -15.12
N THR A 108 -5.89 1.19 -15.22
CA THR A 108 -6.09 2.47 -15.90
C THR A 108 -5.10 2.63 -17.02
N PHE A 109 -5.58 3.27 -18.08
CA PHE A 109 -4.75 3.72 -19.18
C PHE A 109 -4.80 5.24 -19.22
N ARG A 110 -3.64 5.88 -19.34
CA ARG A 110 -3.49 7.34 -19.38
C ARG A 110 -2.61 7.73 -20.56
N ILE A 111 -3.00 8.79 -21.25
CA ILE A 111 -2.18 9.48 -22.24
C ILE A 111 -1.84 10.85 -21.66
N ILE A 112 -0.55 11.19 -21.63
CA ILE A 112 -0.05 12.49 -21.18
C ILE A 112 0.51 13.22 -22.41
N TYR A 113 0.11 14.48 -22.58
CA TYR A 113 0.64 15.35 -23.63
C TYR A 113 1.47 16.48 -23.02
N SER A 114 2.71 16.62 -23.48
CA SER A 114 3.66 17.66 -23.08
C SER A 114 3.96 18.56 -24.28
N LEU A 115 3.79 19.88 -24.11
CA LEU A 115 3.89 20.86 -25.19
C LEU A 115 5.34 21.25 -25.54
#